data_AF-A0ABD2MG64-F1
#
_entry.id   AF-A0ABD2MG64-F1
#
_cell.length_a   1.000
_cell.length_b   1.000
_cell.length_c   1.000
_cell.angle_alpha   90.00
_cell.angle_beta   90.00
_cell.angle_gamma   90.00
#
_symmetry.space_group_name_H-M   'P 1'
#
loop_
_entity.id
_entity.type
_entity.pdbx_description
1 polymer ?
#
loop_
_entity_poly.entity_id
_entity_poly.type
_entity_poly.pdbx_seq_one_letter_code
_entity_poly.pdbx_strand_id
1 'polypeptide(L)'
;MNSSEEAQVINESELYLRFKDARPCWPFIGLSLPFGILATVGIVMNTLHIYVTIKTKSLHGTSFILLALVSAFESVHLSGQYLFPFVALTGQNFIGFTLAAKICAPSFFALQCIGLLMLSTGIDRLISIRDGTEFRFPTSDFRFPTFLGSEFRFPISEKILDVGIPTSDFRNF
;
A
#
# COMPACT_ATOMS: atom_id res chain seq x y z
N MET A 1 44.42 18.21 -10.33
CA MET A 1 43.69 16.98 -9.98
C MET A 1 44.60 16.21 -9.03
N ASN A 2 44.19 16.05 -7.77
CA ASN A 2 45.06 15.50 -6.73
C ASN A 2 45.20 13.98 -6.93
N SER A 3 46.38 13.41 -6.66
CA SER A 3 46.64 11.97 -6.76
C SER A 3 45.64 11.10 -5.95
N SER A 4 45.04 11.67 -4.90
CA SER A 4 43.99 11.03 -4.10
C SER A 4 42.63 10.93 -4.81
N GLU A 5 42.27 11.89 -5.67
CA GLU A 5 41.01 11.88 -6.42
C GLU A 5 41.05 10.86 -7.56
N GLU A 6 42.19 10.73 -8.25
CA GLU A 6 42.36 9.71 -9.29
C GLU A 6 42.30 8.30 -8.71
N ALA A 7 42.93 8.06 -7.56
CA ALA A 7 42.87 6.76 -6.88
C ALA A 7 41.43 6.39 -6.45
N GLN A 8 40.63 7.38 -6.03
CA GLN A 8 39.24 7.14 -5.64
C GLN A 8 38.34 6.82 -6.85
N VAL A 9 38.48 7.58 -7.95
CA VAL A 9 37.71 7.34 -9.19
C VAL A 9 38.04 5.99 -9.81
N ILE A 10 39.30 5.57 -9.76
CA ILE A 10 39.74 4.25 -10.24
C ILE A 10 39.12 3.14 -9.38
N ASN A 11 39.11 3.29 -8.05
CA ASN A 11 38.52 2.32 -7.12
C ASN A 11 36.99 2.20 -7.27
N GLU A 12 36.28 3.32 -7.46
CA GLU A 12 34.83 3.31 -7.73
C GLU A 12 34.50 2.64 -9.07
N SER A 13 35.33 2.86 -10.09
CA SER A 13 35.20 2.24 -11.41
C SER A 13 35.44 0.73 -11.34
N GLU A 14 36.44 0.28 -10.60
CA GLU A 14 36.73 -1.14 -10.39
C GLU A 14 35.61 -1.84 -9.63
N LEU A 15 35.09 -1.21 -8.57
CA LEU A 15 33.97 -1.72 -7.79
C LEU A 15 32.70 -1.83 -8.65
N TYR A 16 32.40 -0.80 -9.44
CA TYR A 16 31.28 -0.82 -10.38
C TYR A 16 31.41 -1.99 -11.38
N LEU A 17 32.57 -2.16 -12.01
CA LEU A 17 32.81 -3.26 -12.97
C LEU A 17 32.67 -4.64 -12.31
N ARG A 18 33.12 -4.78 -11.06
CA ARG A 18 33.02 -6.03 -10.30
C ARG A 18 31.58 -6.42 -9.97
N PHE A 19 30.71 -5.44 -9.69
CA PHE A 19 29.30 -5.68 -9.36
C PHE A 19 28.37 -5.63 -10.57
N LYS A 20 28.77 -4.98 -11.67
CA LYS A 20 27.93 -4.85 -12.88
C LYS A 20 27.60 -6.20 -13.50
N ASP A 21 28.59 -7.10 -13.56
CA ASP A 21 28.47 -8.43 -14.18
C ASP A 21 28.40 -9.56 -13.14
N ALA A 22 28.17 -9.23 -11.86
CA ALA A 22 27.97 -10.24 -10.83
C ALA A 22 26.67 -11.00 -11.12
N ARG A 23 26.83 -12.23 -11.65
CA ARG A 23 25.77 -13.19 -11.94
C ARG A 23 24.86 -13.41 -10.73
N PRO A 24 23.61 -13.87 -10.94
CA PRO A 24 22.71 -14.18 -9.84
C PRO A 24 23.40 -15.14 -8.85
N CYS A 25 23.54 -14.69 -7.62
CA CYS A 25 24.27 -15.40 -6.56
C CYS A 25 23.29 -15.99 -5.56
N TRP A 26 23.50 -17.26 -5.22
CA TRP A 26 22.59 -18.05 -4.38
C TRP A 26 22.15 -17.40 -3.06
N PRO A 27 23.02 -16.69 -2.31
CA PRO A 27 22.59 -16.02 -1.08
C PRO A 27 21.55 -14.92 -1.32
N PHE A 28 21.71 -14.12 -2.38
CA PHE A 28 20.77 -13.05 -2.72
C PHE A 28 19.45 -13.60 -3.24
N ILE A 29 19.50 -14.66 -4.05
CA ILE A 29 18.29 -15.38 -4.50
C ILE A 29 17.54 -15.93 -3.28
N GLY A 30 18.24 -16.63 -2.39
CA GLY A 30 17.68 -17.22 -1.18
C GLY A 30 17.03 -16.20 -0.25
N LEU A 31 17.60 -15.00 -0.12
CA LEU A 31 17.02 -13.92 0.67
C LEU A 31 15.81 -13.27 -0.03
N SER A 32 15.86 -13.08 -1.36
CA SER A 32 14.82 -12.35 -2.11
C SER A 32 13.54 -13.16 -2.35
N LEU A 33 13.65 -14.48 -2.51
CA LEU A 33 12.52 -15.36 -2.81
C LEU A 33 11.43 -15.34 -1.71
N PRO A 34 11.76 -15.42 -0.41
CA PRO A 34 10.80 -15.26 0.66
C PRO A 34 9.99 -13.96 0.57
N PHE A 35 10.63 -12.83 0.24
CA PHE A 35 9.91 -11.55 0.06
C PHE A 35 8.91 -11.61 -1.09
N GLY A 36 9.28 -12.22 -2.23
CA GLY A 36 8.36 -12.41 -3.35
C GLY A 36 7.16 -13.32 -3.02
N ILE A 37 7.41 -14.42 -2.29
CA ILE A 37 6.36 -15.35 -1.85
C ILE A 37 5.40 -14.65 -0.89
N LEU A 38 5.93 -13.99 0.14
CA LEU A 38 5.12 -13.25 1.12
C LEU A 38 4.33 -12.12 0.46
N ALA A 39 4.92 -11.41 -0.50
CA ALA A 39 4.21 -10.39 -1.27
C ALA A 39 3.05 -10.98 -2.09
N THR A 40 3.27 -12.13 -2.74
CA THR A 40 2.22 -12.82 -3.51
C THR A 40 1.06 -13.24 -2.61
N VAL A 41 1.37 -13.91 -1.50
CA VAL A 41 0.35 -14.34 -0.52
C VAL A 41 -0.39 -13.13 0.05
N GLY A 42 0.34 -12.07 0.43
CA GLY A 42 -0.24 -10.86 0.98
C GLY A 42 -1.19 -10.15 0.01
N ILE A 43 -0.83 -10.04 -1.27
CA ILE A 43 -1.70 -9.44 -2.29
C ILE A 43 -2.99 -10.26 -2.46
N VAL A 44 -2.89 -11.60 -2.51
CA VAL A 44 -4.06 -12.47 -2.64
C VAL A 44 -4.98 -12.33 -1.43
N MET A 45 -4.44 -12.38 -0.22
CA MET A 45 -5.22 -12.28 1.01
C MET A 45 -5.87 -10.90 1.18
N ASN A 46 -5.14 -9.83 0.86
CA ASN A 46 -5.68 -8.47 0.91
C ASN A 46 -6.78 -8.24 -0.14
N THR A 47 -6.62 -8.77 -1.35
CA THR A 47 -7.65 -8.72 -2.39
C THR A 47 -8.89 -9.49 -1.97
N LEU A 48 -8.73 -10.67 -1.35
CA LEU A 48 -9.82 -11.45 -0.81
C LEU A 48 -10.57 -10.68 0.29
N HIS A 49 -9.84 -9.99 1.18
CA HIS A 49 -10.44 -9.18 2.23
C HIS A 49 -11.31 -8.05 1.65
N ILE A 50 -10.80 -7.32 0.65
CA ILE A 50 -11.57 -6.29 -0.06
C ILE A 50 -12.83 -6.90 -0.70
N TYR A 51 -12.69 -8.04 -1.37
CA TYR A 51 -13.81 -8.74 -1.99
C TYR A 51 -14.90 -9.12 -0.98
N VAL A 52 -14.52 -9.69 0.17
CA VAL A 52 -15.45 -10.08 1.24
C VAL A 52 -16.17 -8.87 1.82
N THR A 53 -15.46 -7.76 2.04
CA THR A 53 -16.04 -6.52 2.58
C THR A 53 -17.06 -5.91 1.62
N ILE A 54 -16.79 -5.92 0.30
CA ILE A 54 -17.75 -5.43 -0.71
C ILE A 54 -18.97 -6.36 -0.82
N LYS A 55 -18.76 -7.68 -0.76
CA LYS A 55 -19.83 -8.65 -0.99
C LYS A 55 -20.79 -8.75 0.20
N THR A 56 -20.29 -8.58 1.42
CA THR A 56 -21.04 -8.86 2.64
C THR A 56 -21.69 -7.61 3.19
N LYS A 57 -23.00 -7.47 3.02
CA LYS A 57 -23.73 -6.27 3.45
C LYS A 57 -23.68 -6.01 4.96
N SER A 58 -23.52 -7.07 5.75
CA SER A 58 -23.38 -7.00 7.22
C SER A 58 -22.05 -6.37 7.66
N LEU A 59 -21.07 -6.25 6.77
CA LEU A 59 -19.72 -5.71 7.05
C LEU A 59 -19.56 -4.25 6.57
N HIS A 60 -20.63 -3.54 6.20
CA HIS A 60 -20.55 -2.13 5.77
C HIS A 60 -20.41 -1.11 6.92
N GLY A 61 -19.82 -1.51 8.04
CA GLY A 61 -19.42 -0.57 9.09
C GLY A 61 -18.26 0.32 8.63
N THR A 62 -18.19 1.53 9.15
CA THR A 62 -17.13 2.51 8.83
C THR A 62 -15.73 1.95 9.02
N SER A 63 -15.48 1.28 10.14
CA SER A 63 -14.20 0.62 10.41
C SER A 63 -13.85 -0.48 9.41
N PHE A 64 -14.83 -1.25 8.92
CA PHE A 64 -14.56 -2.31 7.93
C PHE A 64 -14.24 -1.72 6.56
N ILE A 65 -14.85 -0.58 6.19
CA ILE A 65 -14.49 0.17 4.99
C ILE A 65 -13.07 0.73 5.10
N LEU A 66 -12.70 1.29 6.25
CA LEU A 66 -11.32 1.74 6.50
C LEU A 66 -10.33 0.57 6.42
N LEU A 67 -10.69 -0.60 6.95
CA LEU A 67 -9.85 -1.79 6.89
C LEU A 67 -9.70 -2.35 5.46
N ALA A 68 -10.76 -2.28 4.65
CA ALA A 68 -10.68 -2.62 3.22
C ALA A 68 -9.78 -1.64 2.46
N LEU A 69 -9.83 -0.34 2.81
CA LEU A 69 -8.94 0.67 2.23
C LEU A 69 -7.48 0.43 2.63
N VAL A 70 -7.21 0.06 3.88
CA VAL A 70 -5.87 -0.39 4.33
C VAL A 70 -5.39 -1.56 3.48
N SER A 71 -6.21 -2.60 3.30
CA SER A 71 -5.86 -3.75 2.46
C SER A 71 -5.59 -3.38 1.00
N ALA A 72 -6.27 -2.37 0.46
CA ALA A 72 -6.00 -1.87 -0.88
C ALA A 72 -4.60 -1.24 -0.97
N PHE A 73 -4.23 -0.39 -0.01
CA PHE A 73 -2.90 0.20 0.05
C PHE A 73 -1.81 -0.84 0.36
N GLU A 74 -2.07 -1.82 1.22
CA GLU A 74 -1.16 -2.95 1.46
C GLU A 74 -0.85 -3.72 0.16
N SER A 75 -1.85 -3.94 -0.69
CA SER A 75 -1.65 -4.59 -1.99
C SER A 75 -0.73 -3.77 -2.90
N VAL A 76 -0.88 -2.44 -2.91
CA VAL A 76 0.02 -1.53 -3.65
C VAL A 76 1.43 -1.53 -3.03
N HIS A 77 1.55 -1.52 -1.69
CA HIS A 77 2.83 -1.55 -1.01
C HIS A 77 3.62 -2.82 -1.35
N LEU A 78 2.98 -3.98 -1.24
CA LEU A 78 3.56 -5.28 -1.54
C LEU A 78 4.00 -5.41 -3.01
N SER A 79 3.37 -4.70 -3.95
CA SER A 79 3.81 -4.71 -5.36
C SER A 79 5.24 -4.18 -5.57
N GLY A 80 5.71 -3.26 -4.71
CA GLY A 80 7.08 -2.76 -4.76
C GLY A 80 8.13 -3.79 -4.34
N GLN A 81 7.73 -4.79 -3.54
CA GLN A 81 8.63 -5.84 -3.05
C GLN A 81 9.10 -6.78 -4.18
N TYR A 82 8.43 -6.80 -5.33
CA TYR A 82 8.86 -7.59 -6.50
C TYR A 82 10.14 -7.06 -7.16
N LEU A 83 10.59 -5.85 -6.82
CA LEU A 83 11.88 -5.34 -7.29
C LEU A 83 13.05 -6.24 -6.84
N PHE A 84 13.01 -6.71 -5.59
CA PHE A 84 14.06 -7.54 -5.00
C PHE A 84 14.23 -8.91 -5.70
N PRO A 85 13.17 -9.73 -5.88
CA PRO A 85 13.29 -10.98 -6.63
C PRO A 85 13.58 -10.73 -8.11
N PHE A 86 13.11 -9.64 -8.71
CA PHE A 86 13.48 -9.29 -10.10
C PHE A 86 14.99 -9.08 -10.25
N VAL A 87 15.60 -8.25 -9.39
CA VAL A 87 17.06 -8.02 -9.38
C VAL A 87 17.82 -9.32 -9.13
N ALA A 88 17.41 -10.09 -8.13
CA ALA A 88 18.09 -11.30 -7.73
C ALA A 88 18.03 -12.42 -8.78
N LEU A 89 16.91 -12.57 -9.48
CA LEU A 89 16.72 -13.61 -10.51
C LEU A 89 17.34 -13.22 -11.86
N THR A 90 17.26 -11.94 -12.23
CA THR A 90 17.86 -11.45 -13.49
C THR A 90 19.37 -11.27 -13.39
N GLY A 91 19.90 -11.11 -12.17
CA GLY A 91 21.31 -10.78 -11.95
C GLY A 91 21.67 -9.34 -12.31
N GLN A 92 20.67 -8.46 -12.51
CA GLN A 92 20.91 -7.04 -12.79
C GLN A 92 21.08 -6.27 -11.48
N ASN A 93 22.32 -6.14 -11.01
CA ASN A 93 22.59 -5.47 -9.72
C ASN A 93 22.35 -3.96 -9.73
N PHE A 94 22.29 -3.34 -10.92
CA PHE A 94 22.05 -1.91 -11.07
C PHE A 94 20.78 -1.66 -11.88
N ILE A 95 19.77 -1.11 -11.21
CA ILE A 95 18.56 -0.59 -11.84
C ILE A 95 18.73 0.94 -11.97
N GLY A 96 18.40 1.47 -13.15
CA GLY A 96 18.41 2.92 -13.37
C GLY A 96 17.48 3.64 -12.39
N PHE A 97 17.94 4.76 -11.83
CA PHE A 97 17.22 5.52 -10.81
C PHE A 97 15.76 5.81 -11.19
N THR A 98 15.51 6.20 -12.45
CA THR A 98 14.15 6.47 -12.94
C THR A 98 13.22 5.26 -12.86
N LEU A 99 13.74 4.06 -13.15
CA LEU A 99 12.94 2.82 -13.08
C LEU A 99 12.71 2.42 -11.61
N ALA A 100 13.75 2.48 -10.78
CA ALA A 100 13.63 2.22 -9.35
C ALA A 100 12.63 3.18 -8.68
N ALA A 101 12.71 4.48 -8.98
CA ALA A 101 11.77 5.47 -8.46
C ALA A 101 10.33 5.20 -8.89
N LYS A 102 10.10 4.82 -10.16
CA LYS A 102 8.75 4.49 -10.66
C LYS A 102 8.12 3.29 -9.94
N ILE A 103 8.93 2.29 -9.57
CA ILE A 103 8.45 1.08 -8.88
C ILE A 103 8.28 1.36 -7.37
N CYS A 104 9.23 2.05 -6.75
CA CYS A 104 9.23 2.27 -5.30
C CYS A 104 8.31 3.41 -4.85
N ALA A 105 8.11 4.46 -5.64
CA ALA A 105 7.33 5.62 -5.22
C ALA A 105 5.87 5.28 -4.84
N PRO A 106 5.12 4.47 -5.63
CA PRO A 106 3.77 4.04 -5.24
C PRO A 106 3.77 3.21 -3.95
N SER A 107 4.79 2.36 -3.76
CA SER A 107 4.91 1.49 -2.60
C SER A 107 5.19 2.28 -1.30
N PHE A 108 6.06 3.30 -1.36
CA PHE A 108 6.31 4.19 -0.23
C PHE A 108 5.12 5.09 0.07
N PHE A 109 4.45 5.61 -0.96
CA PHE A 109 3.21 6.37 -0.77
C PHE A 109 2.15 5.54 -0.06
N ALA A 110 1.93 4.30 -0.51
CA ALA A 110 1.00 3.37 0.11
C ALA A 110 1.36 3.06 1.57
N LEU A 111 2.64 2.88 1.89
CA LEU A 111 3.12 2.68 3.26
C LEU A 111 2.71 3.82 4.19
N GLN A 112 2.85 5.06 3.75
CA GLN A 112 2.43 6.23 4.54
C GLN A 112 0.90 6.27 4.72
N CYS A 113 0.13 5.94 3.67
CA CYS A 113 -1.33 5.87 3.75
C CYS A 113 -1.80 4.77 4.72
N ILE A 114 -1.14 3.60 4.74
CA ILE A 114 -1.45 2.51 5.67
C ILE A 114 -1.35 2.99 7.11
N GLY A 115 -0.26 3.67 7.47
CA GLY A 115 -0.07 4.20 8.83
C GLY A 115 -1.16 5.19 9.24
N LEU A 116 -1.52 6.13 8.37
CA LEU A 116 -2.59 7.11 8.62
C LEU A 116 -3.96 6.47 8.75
N LEU A 117 -4.26 5.46 7.92
CA LEU A 117 -5.54 4.76 7.95
C LEU A 117 -5.66 3.82 9.16
N MET A 118 -4.58 3.16 9.57
CA MET A 118 -4.56 2.38 10.81
C MET A 118 -4.77 3.28 12.02
N LEU A 119 -4.14 4.46 12.07
CA LEU A 119 -4.38 5.44 13.12
C LEU A 119 -5.85 5.89 13.15
N SER A 120 -6.42 6.20 11.98
CA SER A 120 -7.81 6.62 11.83
C SER A 120 -8.79 5.51 12.26
N THR A 121 -8.50 4.26 11.91
CA THR A 121 -9.26 3.07 12.35
C THR A 121 -9.19 2.89 13.86
N GLY A 122 -8.01 3.12 14.47
CA GLY A 122 -7.84 3.09 15.92
C GLY A 122 -8.66 4.16 16.63
N ILE A 123 -8.67 5.39 16.10
CA ILE A 123 -9.46 6.50 16.64
C ILE A 123 -10.96 6.20 16.53
N ASP A 124 -11.43 5.73 15.36
CA ASP A 124 -12.84 5.32 15.14
C ASP A 124 -13.31 4.32 16.19
N ARG A 125 -12.49 3.31 16.51
CA ARG A 125 -12.79 2.32 17.54
C ARG A 125 -12.78 2.88 18.96
N LEU A 126 -11.85 3.78 19.29
CA LEU A 126 -11.81 4.43 20.60
C LEU A 126 -13.03 5.32 20.83
N ILE A 127 -13.47 6.06 19.82
CA ILE A 127 -14.67 6.90 19.88
C ILE A 127 -15.91 6.03 20.06
N SER A 128 -16.04 4.95 19.27
CA SER A 128 -17.18 4.03 19.37
C SER A 128 -17.33 3.40 20.75
N ILE A 129 -16.21 3.03 21.41
CA ILE A 129 -16.24 2.50 22.78
C ILE A 129 -16.63 3.57 23.79
N ARG A 130 -16.12 4.80 23.64
CA ARG A 130 -16.36 5.89 24.58
C ARG A 130 -17.80 6.39 24.54
N ASP A 131 -18.35 6.60 23.34
CA ASP A 131 -19.62 7.28 23.15
C ASP A 131 -20.80 6.29 23.04
N GLY A 132 -20.54 4.98 23.13
CA GLY A 132 -21.56 3.92 23.08
C GLY A 132 -22.40 3.89 21.79
N THR A 133 -21.99 4.67 20.78
CA THR A 133 -22.71 4.90 19.54
C THR A 133 -21.84 4.47 18.37
N GLU A 134 -22.44 3.86 17.35
CA GLU A 134 -21.77 3.67 16.06
C GLU A 134 -21.52 5.04 15.44
N PHE A 135 -20.34 5.62 15.67
CA PHE A 135 -19.93 6.84 14.99
C PHE A 135 -19.79 6.54 13.50
N ARG A 136 -20.81 6.94 12.72
CA ARG A 136 -20.77 6.88 11.26
C ARG A 136 -19.99 8.09 10.74
N PHE A 137 -18.73 7.88 10.35
CA PHE A 137 -18.06 8.79 9.44
C PHE A 137 -18.98 9.11 8.24
N PRO A 138 -19.17 10.39 7.88
CA PRO A 138 -19.82 10.75 6.64
C PRO A 138 -18.94 10.23 5.49
N THR A 139 -19.29 9.06 4.97
CA THR A 139 -18.61 8.37 3.86
C THR A 139 -18.86 9.05 2.50
N SER A 140 -19.47 10.24 2.48
CA SER A 140 -19.88 10.92 1.26
C SER A 140 -18.75 11.62 0.49
N ASP A 141 -17.54 11.79 1.05
CA ASP A 141 -16.51 12.60 0.37
C ASP A 141 -15.06 12.30 0.83
N PHE A 142 -14.63 11.03 0.84
CA PHE A 142 -13.20 10.72 1.04
C PHE A 142 -12.41 11.01 -0.25
N ARG A 143 -11.89 12.25 -0.36
CA ARG A 143 -11.14 12.73 -1.53
C ARG A 143 -9.64 12.54 -1.32
N PHE A 144 -9.02 11.66 -2.10
CA PHE A 144 -7.56 11.58 -2.18
C PHE A 144 -7.03 12.55 -3.25
N PRO A 145 -6.20 13.55 -2.90
CA PRO A 145 -5.50 14.33 -3.91
C PRO A 145 -4.45 13.44 -4.57
N THR A 146 -4.70 13.04 -5.82
CA THR A 146 -3.72 12.33 -6.64
C THR A 146 -2.86 13.36 -7.37
N PHE A 147 -1.55 13.14 -7.42
CA PHE A 147 -0.52 14.01 -8.05
C PHE A 147 -0.69 14.23 -9.57
N LEU A 148 -1.79 13.76 -10.17
CA LEU A 148 -2.05 13.75 -11.62
C LEU A 148 -3.39 14.41 -12.01
N GLY A 149 -4.08 15.08 -11.09
CA GLY A 149 -5.31 15.84 -11.41
C GLY A 149 -6.52 14.97 -11.81
N SER A 150 -6.39 13.65 -11.80
CA SER A 150 -7.51 12.72 -11.99
C SER A 150 -8.08 12.33 -10.62
N GLU A 151 -9.32 12.73 -10.35
CA GLU A 151 -10.04 12.38 -9.13
C GLU A 151 -10.27 10.85 -9.08
N PHE A 152 -9.58 10.14 -8.20
CA PHE A 152 -9.91 8.74 -7.93
C PHE A 152 -11.18 8.67 -7.07
N ARG A 153 -12.33 8.62 -7.73
CA ARG A 153 -13.64 8.45 -7.09
C ARG A 153 -13.82 6.98 -6.74
N PHE A 154 -13.90 6.65 -5.45
CA PHE A 154 -14.44 5.35 -5.06
C PHE A 154 -15.88 5.24 -5.58
N PRO A 155 -16.26 4.20 -6.34
CA PRO A 155 -17.63 4.01 -6.79
C PRO A 155 -18.47 3.49 -5.63
N ILE A 156 -18.79 4.37 -4.68
CA ILE A 156 -19.92 4.16 -3.78
C ILE A 156 -21.09 4.78 -4.51
N SER A 157 -21.82 3.92 -5.23
CA SER A 157 -22.98 4.28 -6.06
C SER A 157 -23.88 5.33 -5.38
N GLU A 158 -24.04 6.49 -6.03
CA GLU A 158 -24.96 7.58 -5.64
C GLU A 158 -26.42 7.11 -5.52
N LYS A 159 -26.74 5.89 -5.95
CA LYS A 159 -28.08 5.29 -5.83
C LYS A 159 -28.47 4.84 -4.41
N ILE A 160 -27.61 4.99 -3.40
CA ILE A 160 -27.92 4.65 -2.00
C ILE A 160 -28.46 5.86 -1.19
N LEU A 161 -28.64 7.03 -1.82
CA LEU A 161 -29.23 8.20 -1.15
C LEU A 161 -30.74 8.41 -1.39
N ASP A 162 -31.38 7.61 -2.27
CA ASP A 162 -32.79 7.76 -2.65
C ASP A 162 -33.76 6.77 -1.98
N VAL A 163 -33.30 5.98 -1.00
CA VAL A 163 -34.22 5.18 -0.18
C VAL A 163 -34.59 5.99 1.05
N GLY A 164 -35.64 6.79 0.90
CA GLY A 164 -36.27 7.49 2.01
C GLY A 164 -36.79 6.55 3.11
N ILE A 165 -37.15 7.21 4.22
CA ILE A 165 -37.98 6.76 5.38
C ILE A 165 -37.16 6.38 6.64
N PRO A 166 -37.53 6.84 7.86
CA PRO A 166 -37.95 8.19 8.28
C PRO A 166 -37.23 8.67 9.56
N THR A 167 -37.30 9.97 9.83
CA THR A 167 -37.02 10.57 11.14
C THR A 167 -38.22 10.39 12.08
N SER A 168 -38.19 9.43 13.01
CA SER A 168 -38.89 9.50 14.32
C SER A 168 -38.80 8.19 15.11
N ASP A 169 -38.70 8.33 16.43
CA ASP A 169 -38.98 7.34 17.49
C ASP A 169 -37.84 6.48 18.03
N PHE A 170 -37.08 7.07 18.96
CA PHE A 170 -36.63 6.38 20.17
C PHE A 170 -37.14 7.13 21.40
N ARG A 171 -38.40 6.87 21.77
CA ARG A 171 -38.87 6.95 23.16
C ARG A 171 -39.15 5.53 23.62
N ASN A 172 -38.54 5.17 24.75
CA ASN A 172 -38.80 4.00 25.59
C ASN A 172 -38.40 2.65 24.98
N PHE A 173 -37.27 2.10 25.43
CA PHE A 173 -37.21 0.94 26.32
C PHE A 173 -35.79 0.81 26.90
#